data_AF-A0A382RKR6-F1
#
_entry.id   AF-A0A382RKR6-F1
#
_cell.length_a   1.000
_cell.length_b   1.000
_cell.length_c   1.000
_cell.angle_alpha   90.00
_cell.angle_beta   90.00
_cell.angle_gamma   90.00
#
_symmetry.space_group_name_H-M   'P 1'
#
loop_
_entity.id
_entity.type
_entity.pdbx_description
1 polymer ?
#
loop_
_entity_poly.entity_id
_entity_poly.type
_entity_poly.pdbx_seq_one_letter_code
_entity_poly.pdbx_strand_id
1 'polypeptide(L)'
;MTILGAFLVLASGCGSKPAFKDEVAEIIHDRCIAGLEQQVDSVAALQEAERTVADACTCAVDLVAENYEVIDLTLMGDETMDIVFTNAGRTCTDRLTD
;
A
#
# COMPACT_ATOMS: atom_id res chain seq x y z
N MET A 1 12.89 -15.72 46.27
CA MET A 1 12.42 -14.41 46.78
C MET A 1 13.18 -13.36 45.98
N THR A 2 12.64 -12.50 45.12
CA THR A 2 11.28 -12.02 44.81
C THR A 2 11.49 -11.24 43.48
N ILE A 3 10.94 -11.68 42.36
CA ILE A 3 9.82 -11.04 41.61
C ILE A 3 10.21 -9.91 40.62
N LEU A 4 9.72 -10.12 39.39
CA LEU A 4 9.30 -9.20 38.31
C LEU A 4 10.28 -8.21 37.67
N GLY A 5 10.35 -8.35 36.35
CA GLY A 5 10.76 -7.31 35.40
C GLY A 5 10.48 -7.77 33.98
N ALA A 6 9.21 -7.96 33.62
CA ALA A 6 8.80 -8.10 32.24
C ALA A 6 8.82 -6.72 31.58
N PHE A 7 9.63 -6.56 30.53
CA PHE A 7 9.39 -5.56 29.50
C PHE A 7 9.28 -6.27 28.15
N LEU A 8 8.07 -6.20 27.63
CA LEU A 8 7.67 -6.52 26.29
C LEU A 8 8.33 -5.57 25.27
N VAL A 9 8.31 -6.03 24.03
CA VAL A 9 8.42 -5.30 22.75
C VAL A 9 9.83 -4.92 22.31
N LEU A 10 10.47 -5.86 21.62
CA LEU A 10 11.10 -5.52 20.35
C LEU A 10 10.31 -6.26 19.27
N ALA A 11 9.32 -5.56 18.72
CA ALA A 11 8.81 -5.86 17.39
C ALA A 11 9.93 -5.59 16.37
N SER A 12 10.94 -6.45 16.36
CA SER A 12 11.99 -6.46 15.34
C SER A 12 11.46 -7.24 14.15
N GLY A 13 10.67 -6.57 13.32
CA GLY A 13 10.12 -7.18 12.11
C GLY A 13 9.00 -6.39 11.45
N CYS A 14 9.09 -5.06 11.38
CA CYS A 14 8.34 -4.31 10.36
C CYS A 14 9.35 -3.35 9.74
N GLY A 15 9.97 -3.80 8.64
CA GLY A 15 10.95 -3.03 7.89
C GLY A 15 10.27 -1.87 7.20
N SER A 16 9.94 -0.82 7.95
CA SER A 16 9.62 0.47 7.36
C SER A 16 10.89 0.97 6.69
N LYS A 17 10.94 0.92 5.36
CA LYS A 17 11.99 1.57 4.56
C LYS A 17 11.97 3.07 4.92
N PRO A 18 12.98 3.60 5.65
CA PRO A 18 12.90 4.93 6.27
C PRO A 18 13.06 6.12 5.29
N ALA A 19 12.68 5.98 4.02
CA ALA A 19 12.82 7.05 3.03
C ALA A 19 11.78 7.01 1.89
N PHE A 20 10.65 6.31 2.07
CA PHE A 20 9.48 6.61 1.24
C PHE A 20 8.95 7.98 1.71
N LYS A 21 9.29 9.05 0.98
CA LYS A 21 8.89 10.41 1.38
C LYS A 21 7.37 10.51 1.30
N ASP A 22 6.76 11.26 2.22
CA ASP A 22 5.31 11.48 2.28
C ASP A 22 4.73 11.93 0.92
N GLU A 23 5.46 12.78 0.17
CA GLU A 23 5.08 13.18 -1.20
C GLU A 23 4.97 12.00 -2.18
N VAL A 24 5.88 11.02 -2.11
CA VAL A 24 5.84 9.87 -3.01
C VAL A 24 4.70 8.94 -2.60
N ALA A 25 4.43 8.81 -1.30
CA ALA A 25 3.30 8.04 -0.79
C ALA A 25 1.97 8.63 -1.28
N GLU A 26 1.83 9.95 -1.20
CA GLU A 26 0.66 10.69 -1.69
C GLU A 26 0.47 10.48 -3.21
N ILE A 27 1.55 10.61 -4.00
CA ILE A 27 1.50 10.36 -5.45
C ILE A 27 1.03 8.94 -5.78
N ILE A 28 1.55 7.93 -5.09
CA ILE A 28 1.09 6.55 -5.29
C ILE A 28 -0.36 6.40 -4.93
N HIS A 29 -0.76 6.93 -3.77
CA HIS A 29 -2.11 6.79 -3.26
C HIS A 29 -3.13 7.39 -4.22
N ASP A 30 -2.92 8.64 -4.64
CA ASP A 30 -3.81 9.36 -5.54
C ASP A 30 -3.91 8.69 -6.91
N ARG A 31 -2.78 8.28 -7.48
CA ARG A 31 -2.75 7.61 -8.78
C ARG A 31 -3.35 6.21 -8.70
N CYS A 32 -3.14 5.51 -7.59
CA CYS A 32 -3.81 4.24 -7.32
C CYS A 32 -5.33 4.44 -7.26
N ILE A 33 -5.84 5.46 -6.57
CA ILE A 33 -7.28 5.74 -6.51
C ILE A 33 -7.81 5.98 -7.92
N ALA A 34 -7.20 6.89 -8.67
CA ALA A 34 -7.65 7.24 -10.01
C ALA A 34 -7.69 6.03 -10.96
N GLY A 35 -6.74 5.09 -10.82
CA GLY A 35 -6.72 3.85 -11.59
C GLY A 35 -7.72 2.80 -11.10
N LEU A 36 -7.83 2.61 -9.78
CA LEU A 36 -8.67 1.57 -9.18
C LEU A 36 -10.16 1.92 -9.22
N GLU A 37 -10.53 3.20 -9.18
CA GLU A 37 -11.92 3.65 -9.39
C GLU A 37 -12.46 3.30 -10.79
N GLN A 38 -11.57 3.11 -11.77
CA GLN A 38 -11.96 2.66 -13.12
C GLN A 38 -12.20 1.14 -13.18
N GLN A 39 -11.82 0.40 -12.14
CA GLN A 39 -11.94 -1.05 -12.06
C GLN A 39 -13.21 -1.45 -11.31
N VAL A 40 -14.32 -1.57 -12.03
CA VAL A 40 -15.67 -1.85 -11.49
C VAL A 40 -15.69 -3.06 -10.54
N ASP A 41 -15.02 -4.15 -10.91
CA ASP A 41 -14.99 -5.37 -10.10
C ASP A 41 -14.28 -5.16 -8.76
N SER A 42 -13.17 -4.42 -8.74
CA SER A 42 -12.43 -4.10 -7.52
C SER A 42 -13.23 -3.18 -6.60
N VAL A 43 -13.91 -2.18 -7.17
CA VAL A 43 -14.79 -1.29 -6.41
C VAL A 43 -15.94 -2.07 -5.77
N ALA A 44 -16.58 -2.97 -6.51
CA ALA A 44 -17.67 -3.79 -6.00
C ALA A 44 -17.21 -4.72 -4.86
N ALA A 45 -16.08 -5.41 -5.04
CA ALA A 45 -15.52 -6.30 -4.02
C ALA A 45 -15.20 -5.55 -2.71
N LEU A 46 -14.59 -4.37 -2.81
CA LEU A 46 -14.31 -3.53 -1.64
C LEU A 46 -15.58 -3.09 -0.94
N GLN A 47 -16.61 -2.67 -1.69
CA GLN A 47 -17.90 -2.27 -1.11
C GLN A 47 -18.59 -3.44 -0.39
N GLU A 48 -18.56 -4.64 -0.95
CA GLU A 48 -19.11 -5.85 -0.31
C GLU A 48 -18.38 -6.19 1.00
N ALA A 49 -17.09 -5.89 1.09
CA ALA A 49 -16.27 -6.07 2.28
C ALA A 49 -16.31 -4.87 3.27
N GLU A 50 -17.21 -3.89 3.06
CA GLU A 50 -17.29 -2.65 3.85
C GLU A 50 -15.95 -1.85 3.86
N ARG A 51 -15.23 -1.88 2.74
CA ARG A 51 -13.97 -1.18 2.48
C ARG A 51 -14.12 -0.12 1.39
N THR A 52 -13.14 0.76 1.33
CA THR A 52 -13.04 1.82 0.31
C THR A 52 -11.86 1.59 -0.62
N VAL A 53 -11.90 2.22 -1.79
CA VAL A 53 -10.75 2.31 -2.71
C VAL A 53 -9.53 2.90 -2.00
N ALA A 54 -9.75 3.89 -1.14
CA ALA A 54 -8.68 4.51 -0.36
C ALA A 54 -8.00 3.51 0.59
N ASP A 55 -8.74 2.57 1.20
CA ASP A 55 -8.17 1.52 2.06
C ASP A 55 -7.24 0.60 1.25
N ALA A 56 -7.69 0.18 0.06
CA ALA A 56 -6.88 -0.64 -0.84
C ALA A 56 -5.62 0.11 -1.31
N CYS A 57 -5.73 1.41 -1.61
CA CYS A 57 -4.60 2.22 -2.03
C CYS A 57 -3.64 2.59 -0.89
N THR A 58 -4.10 2.65 0.36
CA THR A 58 -3.20 2.74 1.52
C THR A 58 -2.35 1.47 1.64
N CYS A 59 -2.95 0.30 1.47
CA CYS A 59 -2.20 -0.96 1.36
C CYS A 59 -1.24 -0.96 0.15
N ALA A 60 -1.66 -0.37 -0.98
CA ALA A 60 -0.85 -0.33 -2.19
C ALA A 60 0.43 0.48 -2.02
N VAL A 61 0.39 1.57 -1.23
CA VAL A 61 1.59 2.35 -0.89
C VAL A 61 2.65 1.46 -0.24
N ASP A 62 2.26 0.67 0.76
CA ASP A 62 3.17 -0.26 1.45
C ASP A 62 3.70 -1.32 0.47
N LEU A 63 2.82 -1.89 -0.36
CA LEU A 63 3.20 -2.90 -1.34
C LEU A 63 4.20 -2.35 -2.38
N VAL A 64 4.01 -1.12 -2.87
CA VAL A 64 4.95 -0.49 -3.79
C VAL A 64 6.26 -0.18 -3.08
N ALA A 65 6.20 0.34 -1.85
CA ALA A 65 7.39 0.63 -1.05
C ALA A 65 8.20 -0.65 -0.79
N GLU A 66 7.58 -1.82 -0.61
CA GLU A 66 8.28 -3.10 -0.47
C GLU A 66 9.04 -3.49 -1.75
N ASN A 67 8.46 -3.24 -2.92
CA ASN A 67 8.94 -3.78 -4.20
C ASN A 67 9.82 -2.82 -5.02
N TYR A 68 9.76 -1.52 -4.76
CA TYR A 68 10.48 -0.51 -5.53
C TYR A 68 11.30 0.43 -4.64
N GLU A 69 12.42 0.93 -5.17
CA GLU A 69 13.09 2.09 -4.61
C GLU A 69 12.51 3.38 -5.24
N VAL A 70 12.58 4.49 -4.50
CA VAL A 70 12.08 5.79 -5.01
C VAL A 70 12.79 6.19 -6.31
N ILE A 71 14.10 5.90 -6.44
CA ILE A 71 14.86 6.18 -7.66
C ILE A 71 14.25 5.44 -8.86
N ASP A 72 13.85 4.19 -8.70
CA ASP A 72 13.27 3.37 -9.77
C ASP A 72 11.93 3.94 -10.24
N LEU A 73 11.10 4.39 -9.29
CA LEU A 73 9.82 5.05 -9.59
C LEU A 73 10.03 6.35 -10.37
N THR A 74 11.04 7.15 -10.02
CA THR A 74 11.32 8.40 -10.75
C THR A 74 11.86 8.19 -12.16
N LEU A 75 12.47 7.04 -12.44
CA LEU A 75 12.93 6.66 -13.76
C LEU A 75 11.84 5.96 -14.60
N MET A 76 10.75 5.56 -13.96
CA MET A 76 9.61 4.96 -14.61
C MET A 76 8.78 6.04 -15.33
N GLY A 77 8.33 5.74 -16.55
CA GLY A 77 7.41 6.63 -17.27
C GLY A 77 6.03 6.65 -16.60
N ASP A 78 5.29 7.75 -16.75
CA ASP A 78 4.00 7.95 -16.10
C ASP A 78 2.99 6.83 -16.37
N GLU A 79 2.83 6.41 -17.63
CA GLU A 79 1.90 5.33 -17.98
C GLU A 79 2.25 4.01 -17.27
N THR A 80 3.53 3.69 -17.16
CA THR A 80 3.99 2.49 -16.47
C THR A 80 3.76 2.60 -14.96
N MET A 81 3.97 3.78 -14.38
CA MET A 81 3.66 4.02 -12.96
C MET A 81 2.18 3.82 -12.67
N ASP A 82 1.27 4.36 -13.49
CA ASP A 82 -0.17 4.18 -13.30
C ASP A 82 -0.56 2.70 -13.31
N ILE A 83 0.00 1.92 -14.22
CA ILE A 83 -0.22 0.47 -14.29
C ILE A 83 0.28 -0.22 -13.02
N VAL A 84 1.48 0.11 -12.54
CA VAL A 84 2.05 -0.47 -11.32
C VAL A 84 1.19 -0.15 -10.11
N PHE A 85 0.78 1.10 -9.94
CA PHE A 85 0.00 1.54 -8.78
C PHE A 85 -1.43 0.98 -8.81
N THR A 86 -2.05 0.93 -9.99
CA THR A 86 -3.37 0.30 -10.17
C THR A 86 -3.31 -1.20 -9.85
N ASN A 87 -2.28 -1.91 -10.32
CA ASN A 87 -2.11 -3.34 -10.04
C ASN A 87 -1.81 -3.63 -8.56
N ALA A 88 -1.07 -2.74 -7.89
CA ALA A 88 -0.87 -2.82 -6.45
C ALA A 88 -2.21 -2.63 -5.71
N GLY A 89 -3.04 -1.66 -6.13
CA GLY A 89 -4.40 -1.47 -5.62
C GLY A 89 -5.30 -2.69 -5.81
N ARG A 90 -5.26 -3.34 -6.97
CA ARG A 90 -5.99 -4.60 -7.23
C ARG A 90 -5.52 -5.74 -6.34
N THR A 91 -4.21 -5.92 -6.20
CA THR A 91 -3.63 -6.93 -5.30
C THR A 91 -4.07 -6.70 -3.85
N CYS A 92 -4.11 -5.44 -3.43
CA CYS A 92 -4.59 -5.07 -2.10
C CYS A 92 -6.10 -5.23 -1.95
N THR A 93 -6.88 -5.04 -3.02
CA THR A 93 -8.30 -5.37 -3.03
C THR A 93 -8.50 -6.84 -2.72
N ASP A 94 -7.85 -7.73 -3.47
CA ASP A 94 -7.95 -9.18 -3.25
C ASP A 94 -7.59 -9.55 -1.81
N ARG A 95 -6.50 -8.99 -1.26
CA ARG A 95 -6.08 -9.22 0.14
C ARG A 95 -7.06 -8.73 1.20
N LEU A 96 -7.85 -7.71 0.90
CA LEU A 96 -8.79 -7.10 1.84
C LEU A 96 -10.18 -7.75 1.77
N THR A 97 -10.48 -8.46 0.68
CA THR A 97 -11.79 -9.05 0.40
C THR A 97 -11.81 -10.58 0.48
N ASP A 98 -10.65 -11.24 0.43
CA ASP A 98 -10.47 -12.68 0.68
C ASP A 98 -10.32 -13.01 2.19
#